data_AF-A0A1F5EHC3-F1
#
_entry.id   AF-A0A1F5EHC3-F1
#
_cell.length_a   1.000
_cell.length_b   1.000
_cell.length_c   1.000
_cell.angle_alpha   90.00
_cell.angle_beta   90.00
_cell.angle_gamma   90.00
#
_symmetry.space_group_name_H-M   'P 1'
#
loop_
_entity.id
_entity.type
_entity.pdbx_description
1 polymer ?
#
loop_
_entity_poly.entity_id
_entity_poly.type
_entity_poly.pdbx_seq_one_letter_code
_entity_poly.pdbx_strand_id
1 'polypeptide(L)'
;MTKFYIIPGLGEKRENYRWLISEAKKKYDVEFLNLQLKNNSFLKLTQTKIEPNSVVFGFSVGALIAYKLKTYIQKGIYCSMSDFLGSDSKKVFKDLVDFFGEETANELKKLRYGKPKAKEVFLFCGDREMSERMNKIGGVKIIKNTEHKFTKNYKKAVLDVI
;
A
#
# COMPACT_ATOMS: atom_id res chain seq x y z
N MET A 1 -22.93 -2.27 -6.68
CA MET A 1 -21.64 -2.51 -7.38
C MET A 1 -20.54 -2.47 -6.34
N THR A 2 -19.58 -3.39 -6.35
CA THR A 2 -18.51 -3.44 -5.33
C THR A 2 -17.57 -2.24 -5.48
N LYS A 3 -17.24 -1.59 -4.35
CA LYS A 3 -16.27 -0.48 -4.31
C LYS A 3 -14.84 -0.98 -4.52
N PHE A 4 -14.05 -0.24 -5.29
CA PHE A 4 -12.61 -0.43 -5.46
C PHE A 4 -11.87 0.84 -5.02
N TYR A 5 -11.19 0.78 -3.87
CA TYR A 5 -10.41 1.89 -3.35
C TYR A 5 -8.96 1.79 -3.82
N ILE A 6 -8.41 2.93 -4.25
CA ILE A 6 -6.99 3.08 -4.57
C ILE A 6 -6.36 3.97 -3.52
N ILE A 7 -5.38 3.44 -2.79
CA ILE A 7 -4.55 4.17 -1.84
C ILE A 7 -3.14 4.34 -2.43
N PRO A 8 -2.77 5.55 -2.86
CA PRO A 8 -1.52 5.78 -3.58
C PRO A 8 -0.29 5.70 -2.67
N GLY A 9 0.90 5.72 -3.28
CA GLY A 9 2.13 6.02 -2.57
C GLY A 9 2.20 7.47 -2.12
N LEU A 10 3.21 7.81 -1.30
CA LEU A 10 3.44 9.18 -0.86
C LEU A 10 3.73 10.10 -2.05
N GLY A 11 3.08 11.25 -2.11
CA GLY A 11 3.29 12.25 -3.16
C GLY A 11 2.74 11.87 -4.53
N GLU A 12 2.22 10.65 -4.69
CA GLU A 12 1.59 10.22 -5.93
C GLU A 12 0.16 10.74 -6.03
N LYS A 13 -0.25 11.04 -7.26
CA LYS A 13 -1.55 11.63 -7.58
C LYS A 13 -2.39 10.67 -8.38
N ARG A 14 -3.68 11.00 -8.53
CA ARG A 14 -4.66 10.22 -9.31
C ARG A 14 -4.16 9.91 -10.72
N GLU A 15 -3.39 10.82 -11.32
CA GLU A 15 -2.84 10.71 -12.67
C GLU A 15 -1.89 9.51 -12.81
N ASN A 16 -1.12 9.20 -11.77
CA ASN A 16 -0.22 8.04 -11.72
C ASN A 16 -0.99 6.71 -11.85
N TYR A 17 -2.28 6.71 -11.51
CA TYR A 17 -3.15 5.54 -11.44
C TYR A 17 -4.23 5.51 -12.52
N ARG A 18 -4.19 6.40 -13.52
CA ARG A 18 -5.21 6.48 -14.59
C ARG A 18 -5.50 5.14 -15.24
N TRP A 19 -4.45 4.37 -15.53
CA TRP A 19 -4.58 3.03 -16.10
C TRP A 19 -5.37 2.09 -15.18
N LEU A 20 -5.00 2.01 -13.90
CA LEU A 20 -5.68 1.13 -12.94
C LEU A 20 -7.13 1.55 -12.74
N ILE A 21 -7.39 2.85 -12.66
CA ILE A 21 -8.74 3.40 -12.59
C ILE A 21 -9.56 2.97 -13.80
N SER A 22 -8.99 3.08 -15.00
CA SER A 22 -9.66 2.68 -16.24
C SER A 22 -10.00 1.19 -16.28
N GLU A 23 -9.06 0.34 -15.87
CA GLU A 23 -9.27 -1.11 -15.84
C GLU A 23 -10.27 -1.54 -14.75
N ALA A 24 -10.16 -0.99 -13.55
CA ALA A 24 -11.06 -1.32 -12.44
C ALA A 24 -12.50 -0.82 -12.69
N LYS A 25 -12.68 0.33 -13.34
CA LYS A 25 -14.01 0.88 -13.67
C LYS A 25 -14.87 -0.03 -14.56
N LYS A 26 -14.25 -1.00 -15.26
CA LYS A 26 -14.99 -2.00 -16.05
C LYS A 26 -15.81 -2.95 -15.18
N LYS A 27 -15.48 -3.09 -13.89
CA LYS A 27 -16.09 -4.06 -12.97
C LYS A 27 -16.53 -3.46 -11.63
N TYR A 28 -15.93 -2.34 -11.22
CA TYR A 28 -16.09 -1.76 -9.88
C TYR A 28 -16.47 -0.28 -9.90
N ASP A 29 -17.04 0.19 -8.79
CA ASP A 29 -17.15 1.61 -8.51
C ASP A 29 -15.85 2.10 -7.86
N VAL A 30 -15.05 2.88 -8.60
CA VAL A 30 -13.66 3.19 -8.25
C VAL A 30 -13.52 4.52 -7.54
N GLU A 31 -12.93 4.49 -6.35
CA GLU A 31 -12.61 5.67 -5.55
C GLU A 31 -11.09 5.79 -5.35
N PHE A 32 -10.54 6.96 -5.65
CA PHE A 32 -9.13 7.27 -5.41
C PHE A 32 -9.03 8.09 -4.13
N LEU A 33 -8.27 7.60 -3.15
CA LEU A 33 -8.09 8.27 -1.87
C LEU A 33 -6.81 9.06 -1.87
N ASN A 34 -6.86 10.32 -1.43
CA ASN A 34 -5.64 11.09 -1.22
C ASN A 34 -5.05 10.77 0.15
N LEU A 35 -3.73 10.86 0.23
CA LEU A 35 -3.00 10.85 1.49
C LEU A 35 -2.64 12.29 1.85
N GLN A 36 -2.98 12.71 3.07
CA GLN A 36 -2.47 13.95 3.64
C GLN A 36 -1.63 13.64 4.86
N LEU A 37 -0.55 14.40 4.96
CA LEU A 37 0.19 14.57 6.20
C LEU A 37 -0.60 15.54 7.06
N LYS A 38 -1.09 15.08 8.22
CA LYS A 38 -1.62 15.98 9.23
C LYS A 38 -0.45 16.52 10.04
N ASN A 39 -0.27 17.84 10.08
CA ASN A 39 0.68 18.56 10.94
C ASN A 39 2.09 17.94 11.00
N ASN A 40 2.63 17.46 9.87
CA ASN A 40 3.94 16.78 9.80
C ASN A 40 4.09 15.55 10.73
N SER A 41 3.01 14.88 11.12
CA SER A 41 3.08 13.82 12.14
C SER A 41 2.20 12.59 11.96
N PHE A 42 1.20 12.60 11.06
CA PHE A 42 0.56 11.34 10.68
C PHE A 42 0.00 11.35 9.26
N LEU A 43 0.31 10.30 8.48
CA LEU A 43 -0.33 10.00 7.22
C LEU A 43 -1.77 9.55 7.45
N LYS A 44 -2.74 10.40 7.11
CA LYS A 44 -4.15 10.04 7.17
C LYS A 44 -4.73 9.99 5.76
N LEU A 45 -5.63 9.02 5.55
CA LEU A 45 -6.55 9.06 4.41
C LEU A 45 -7.43 10.30 4.56
N THR A 46 -7.43 11.16 3.55
CA THR A 46 -8.13 12.45 3.58
C THR A 46 -9.63 12.28 3.56
N GLN A 47 -10.11 11.16 3.03
CA GLN A 47 -11.50 10.88 2.81
C GLN A 47 -11.81 9.40 3.03
N THR A 48 -12.99 9.21 3.61
CA THR A 48 -13.82 8.00 3.61
C THR A 48 -13.41 6.86 4.53
N LYS A 49 -14.40 6.43 5.33
CA LYS A 49 -14.45 5.12 5.96
C LYS A 49 -14.48 4.09 4.82
N ILE A 50 -13.44 3.28 4.67
CA ILE A 50 -13.44 2.17 3.72
C ILE A 50 -14.67 1.31 4.00
N GLU A 51 -15.51 1.10 2.99
CA GLU A 51 -16.70 0.27 3.08
C GLU A 51 -16.32 -1.22 3.29
N PRO A 52 -17.05 -1.97 4.13
CA PRO A 52 -16.89 -3.42 4.22
C PRO A 52 -17.12 -4.11 2.86
N ASN A 53 -16.56 -5.30 2.69
CA ASN A 53 -16.72 -6.09 1.45
C ASN A 53 -16.24 -5.37 0.16
N SER A 54 -15.34 -4.39 0.30
CA SER A 54 -14.72 -3.69 -0.83
C SER A 54 -13.44 -4.38 -1.30
N VAL A 55 -12.97 -3.98 -2.48
CA VAL A 55 -11.60 -4.26 -2.95
C VAL A 55 -10.74 -3.05 -2.63
N VAL A 56 -9.56 -3.28 -2.05
CA VAL A 56 -8.61 -2.20 -1.74
C VAL A 56 -7.28 -2.50 -2.37
N PHE A 57 -6.82 -1.59 -3.21
CA PHE A 57 -5.47 -1.54 -3.74
C PHE A 57 -4.66 -0.51 -2.95
N GLY A 58 -3.41 -0.86 -2.61
CA GLY A 58 -2.44 0.07 -2.05
C GLY A 58 -1.05 -0.12 -2.64
N PHE A 59 -0.32 0.98 -2.80
CA PHE A 59 1.08 0.99 -3.28
C PHE A 59 2.00 1.67 -2.26
N SER A 60 3.20 1.13 -2.03
CA SER A 60 4.18 1.74 -1.11
C SER A 60 3.58 1.96 0.28
N VAL A 61 3.66 3.18 0.82
CA VAL A 61 2.99 3.55 2.08
C VAL A 61 1.47 3.39 2.04
N GLY A 62 0.84 3.52 0.87
CA GLY A 62 -0.58 3.23 0.68
C GLY A 62 -0.91 1.75 0.87
N ALA A 63 0.00 0.85 0.49
CA ALA A 63 -0.12 -0.59 0.75
C ALA A 63 -0.09 -0.88 2.25
N LEU A 64 0.80 -0.21 2.99
CA LEU A 64 0.87 -0.32 4.44
C LEU A 64 -0.45 0.11 5.11
N ILE A 65 -0.98 1.27 4.70
CA ILE A 65 -2.24 1.79 5.23
C ILE A 65 -3.39 0.82 4.91
N ALA A 66 -3.47 0.35 3.66
CA ALA A 66 -4.47 -0.63 3.23
C ALA A 66 -4.39 -1.94 4.03
N TYR A 67 -3.18 -2.43 4.29
CA TYR A 67 -2.92 -3.66 5.03
C TYR A 67 -3.36 -3.55 6.51
N LYS A 68 -3.41 -2.33 7.04
CA LYS A 68 -3.76 -2.00 8.43
C LYS A 68 -5.19 -1.55 8.64
N LEU A 69 -6.02 -1.61 7.61
CA LEU A 69 -7.43 -1.27 7.74
C LEU A 69 -8.10 -2.10 8.84
N LYS A 70 -8.87 -1.41 9.69
CA LYS A 70 -9.67 -2.05 10.75
C LYS A 70 -10.98 -2.65 10.21
N THR A 71 -11.42 -2.18 9.04
CA THR A 71 -12.57 -2.71 8.30
C THR A 71 -12.22 -4.04 7.63
N TYR A 72 -13.14 -5.00 7.67
CA TYR A 72 -13.01 -6.25 6.93
C TYR A 72 -13.37 -6.06 5.46
N ILE A 73 -12.43 -6.31 4.56
CA ILE A 73 -12.58 -6.10 3.11
C ILE A 73 -12.65 -7.44 2.36
N GLN A 74 -13.22 -7.42 1.15
CA GLN A 74 -13.30 -8.62 0.31
C GLN A 74 -11.91 -9.02 -0.20
N LYS A 75 -11.14 -8.05 -0.70
CA LYS A 75 -9.85 -8.33 -1.33
C LYS A 75 -8.86 -7.19 -1.09
N GLY A 76 -7.68 -7.52 -0.59
CA GLY A 76 -6.55 -6.61 -0.43
C GLY A 76 -5.46 -6.89 -1.46
N ILE A 77 -5.07 -5.85 -2.21
CA ILE A 77 -3.99 -5.90 -3.21
C ILE A 77 -2.90 -4.92 -2.78
N TYR A 78 -1.77 -5.44 -2.32
CA TYR A 78 -0.72 -4.69 -1.67
C TYR A 78 0.56 -4.76 -2.49
N CYS A 79 0.94 -3.65 -3.13
CA CYS A 79 2.12 -3.59 -4.00
C CYS A 79 3.26 -2.81 -3.35
N SER A 80 4.49 -3.31 -3.48
CA SER A 80 5.71 -2.59 -3.08
C SER A 80 5.61 -2.08 -1.62
N MET A 81 5.01 -2.88 -0.74
CA MET A 81 4.72 -2.43 0.62
C MET A 81 6.03 -2.11 1.35
N SER A 82 6.15 -0.89 1.85
CA SER A 82 7.35 -0.42 2.52
C SER A 82 7.61 -1.22 3.80
N ASP A 83 8.84 -1.70 3.95
CA ASP A 83 9.30 -2.50 5.08
C ASP A 83 9.61 -1.64 6.32
N PHE A 84 8.57 -1.34 7.10
CA PHE A 84 8.72 -0.62 8.37
C PHE A 84 8.79 -1.54 9.59
N LEU A 85 8.94 -2.86 9.38
CA LEU A 85 9.05 -3.81 10.49
C LEU A 85 10.31 -3.56 11.29
N GLY A 86 10.18 -3.03 12.51
CA GLY A 86 11.28 -3.00 13.47
C GLY A 86 12.54 -2.37 12.90
N SER A 87 12.41 -1.22 12.24
CA SER A 87 13.53 -0.49 11.64
C SER A 87 14.47 0.04 12.74
N ASP A 88 15.40 -0.81 13.18
CA ASP A 88 16.57 -0.43 13.98
C ASP A 88 17.75 0.06 13.12
N SER A 89 17.60 0.10 11.79
CA SER A 89 18.57 0.80 10.95
C SER A 89 18.37 2.31 11.12
N LYS A 90 19.29 2.94 11.87
CA LYS A 90 19.35 4.40 12.06
C LYS A 90 19.15 5.19 10.76
N LYS A 91 19.60 4.63 9.63
CA LYS A 91 19.43 5.20 8.29
C LYS A 91 17.96 5.26 7.84
N VAL A 92 17.21 4.15 7.89
CA VAL A 92 15.79 4.13 7.49
C VAL A 92 14.95 4.98 8.43
N PHE A 93 15.26 4.96 9.73
CA PHE A 93 14.56 5.84 10.67
C PHE A 93 14.83 7.32 10.39
N LYS A 94 16.08 7.70 10.10
CA LYS A 94 16.41 9.07 9.70
C LYS A 94 15.67 9.48 8.43
N ASP A 95 15.67 8.63 7.40
CA ASP A 95 14.91 8.91 6.18
C ASP A 95 13.42 9.12 6.50
N LEU A 96 12.83 8.27 7.36
CA LEU A 96 11.44 8.44 7.78
C LEU A 96 11.18 9.71 8.58
N VAL A 97 12.10 10.12 9.45
CA VAL A 97 12.01 11.38 10.20
C VAL A 97 12.09 12.56 9.24
N ASP A 98 13.05 12.54 8.31
CA ASP A 98 13.25 13.60 7.31
C ASP A 98 12.03 13.73 6.39
N PHE A 99 11.36 12.62 6.05
CA PHE A 99 10.19 12.61 5.18
C PHE A 99 8.84 12.87 5.88
N PHE A 100 8.66 12.33 7.09
CA PHE A 100 7.35 12.28 7.76
C PHE A 100 7.31 12.97 9.11
N GLY A 101 8.43 13.48 9.62
CA GLY A 101 8.55 13.93 10.99
C GLY A 101 8.72 12.78 11.99
N GLU A 102 9.28 13.13 13.14
CA GLU A 102 9.68 12.18 14.17
C GLU A 102 8.52 11.40 14.78
N GLU A 103 7.37 12.04 14.97
CA GLU A 103 6.17 11.40 15.51
C GLU A 103 5.68 10.28 14.58
N THR A 104 5.50 10.57 13.27
CA THR A 104 5.09 9.55 12.28
C THR A 104 6.11 8.42 12.20
N ALA A 105 7.41 8.75 12.16
CA ALA A 105 8.48 7.76 12.05
C ALA A 105 8.46 6.79 13.25
N ASN A 106 8.22 7.32 14.45
CA ASN A 106 8.10 6.53 15.67
C ASN A 106 6.86 5.62 15.66
N GLU A 107 5.74 6.07 15.12
CA GLU A 107 4.56 5.22 14.96
C GLU A 107 4.78 4.12 13.91
N LEU A 108 5.35 4.47 12.76
CA LEU A 108 5.70 3.51 11.71
C LEU A 108 6.68 2.43 12.23
N LYS A 109 7.68 2.80 13.05
CA LYS A 109 8.64 1.87 13.66
C LYS A 109 7.97 0.84 14.59
N LYS A 110 6.89 1.25 15.28
CA LYS A 110 6.12 0.38 16.18
C LYS A 110 5.22 -0.59 15.42
N LEU A 111 5.02 -0.41 14.11
CA LEU A 111 4.19 -1.31 13.33
C LEU A 111 4.80 -2.72 13.30
N ARG A 112 3.91 -3.69 13.50
CA ARG A 112 4.17 -5.12 13.33
C ARG A 112 3.15 -5.63 12.32
N TYR A 113 3.55 -6.38 11.29
CA TYR A 113 2.58 -6.96 10.36
C TYR A 113 1.86 -8.13 11.05
N GLY A 114 0.57 -7.93 11.35
CA GLY A 114 -0.35 -9.03 11.64
C GLY A 114 -0.98 -9.53 10.34
N LYS A 115 -1.99 -10.39 10.42
CA LYS A 115 -2.81 -10.71 9.24
C LYS A 115 -3.70 -9.50 8.89
N PRO A 116 -3.82 -9.12 7.60
CA PRO A 116 -4.72 -8.04 7.20
C PRO A 116 -6.17 -8.53 7.35
N LYS A 117 -7.10 -7.60 7.57
CA LYS A 117 -8.53 -7.92 7.65
C LYS A 117 -9.15 -8.01 6.24
N ALA A 118 -8.73 -9.01 5.48
CA ALA A 118 -9.21 -9.25 4.13
C ALA A 118 -9.55 -10.74 3.93
N LYS A 119 -10.59 -11.03 3.15
CA LYS A 119 -10.92 -12.42 2.75
C LYS A 119 -9.88 -12.97 1.78
N GLU A 120 -9.47 -12.17 0.80
CA GLU A 120 -8.39 -12.49 -0.14
C GLU A 120 -7.24 -11.49 -0.01
N VAL A 121 -6.00 -11.99 -0.06
CA VAL A 121 -4.77 -11.19 0.15
C VAL A 121 -3.80 -11.45 -0.98
N PHE A 122 -3.41 -10.38 -1.68
CA PHE A 122 -2.39 -10.41 -2.72
C PHE A 122 -1.27 -9.45 -2.33
N LEU A 123 -0.09 -9.99 -2.08
CA LEU A 123 1.12 -9.23 -1.75
C LEU A 123 2.07 -9.31 -2.95
N PHE A 124 2.45 -8.15 -3.50
CA PHE A 124 3.36 -8.05 -4.63
C PHE A 124 4.58 -7.21 -4.24
N CYS A 125 5.78 -7.70 -4.54
CA CYS A 125 7.03 -6.97 -4.31
C CYS A 125 7.99 -7.20 -5.48
N GLY A 126 8.69 -6.15 -5.90
CA GLY A 126 9.72 -6.23 -6.93
C GLY A 126 10.97 -6.90 -6.38
N ASP A 127 11.64 -7.69 -7.20
CA ASP A 127 12.89 -8.36 -6.82
C ASP A 127 14.03 -7.37 -6.53
N ARG A 128 14.05 -6.19 -7.15
CA ARG A 128 15.10 -5.17 -6.97
C ARG A 128 14.91 -4.28 -5.74
N GLU A 129 13.77 -4.41 -5.06
CA GLU A 129 13.43 -3.68 -3.84
C GLU A 129 13.20 -4.63 -2.64
N MET A 130 13.31 -5.94 -2.88
CA MET A 130 12.98 -6.95 -1.88
C MET A 130 13.96 -6.86 -0.71
N SER A 131 13.42 -6.68 0.49
CA SER A 131 14.18 -6.82 1.74
C SER A 131 13.98 -8.21 2.33
N GLU A 132 14.96 -8.67 3.12
CA GLU A 132 14.83 -9.94 3.87
C GLU A 132 13.62 -9.98 4.80
N ARG A 133 13.09 -8.81 5.23
CA ARG A 133 11.95 -8.75 6.15
C ARG A 133 10.62 -8.85 5.41
N MET A 134 10.53 -8.39 4.16
CA MET A 134 9.35 -8.63 3.32
C MET A 134 9.16 -10.14 3.07
N ASN A 135 10.25 -10.90 2.97
CA ASN A 135 10.17 -12.38 2.90
C ASN A 135 9.53 -13.00 4.16
N LYS A 136 9.63 -12.37 5.34
CA LYS A 136 9.05 -12.88 6.59
C LYS A 136 7.53 -12.73 6.68
N ILE A 137 6.93 -11.87 5.86
CA ILE A 137 5.46 -11.68 5.83
C ILE A 137 4.76 -12.92 5.27
N GLY A 138 5.43 -13.68 4.40
CA GLY A 138 4.87 -14.84 3.73
C GLY A 138 3.84 -14.46 2.66
N GLY A 139 3.63 -15.33 1.67
CA GLY A 139 2.63 -15.11 0.60
C GLY A 139 2.93 -13.95 -0.35
N VAL A 140 4.15 -13.38 -0.31
CA VAL A 140 4.58 -12.33 -1.23
C VAL A 140 4.93 -12.95 -2.58
N LYS A 141 4.22 -12.54 -3.63
CA LYS A 141 4.57 -12.86 -5.01
C LYS A 141 5.61 -11.87 -5.50
N ILE A 142 6.80 -12.40 -5.81
CA ILE A 142 7.92 -11.62 -6.32
C ILE A 142 7.71 -11.31 -7.81
N ILE A 143 7.82 -10.04 -8.18
CA ILE A 143 7.76 -9.57 -9.56
C ILE A 143 9.18 -9.33 -10.05
N LYS A 144 9.64 -10.13 -11.01
CA LYS A 144 11.00 -10.06 -11.55
C LYS A 144 11.28 -8.73 -12.27
N ASN A 145 12.54 -8.31 -12.27
CA ASN A 145 13.05 -7.08 -12.89
C ASN A 145 12.22 -5.83 -12.56
N THR A 146 11.86 -5.66 -11.30
CA THR A 146 10.92 -4.61 -10.88
C THR A 146 11.44 -3.86 -9.65
N GLU A 147 11.44 -2.53 -9.75
CA GLU A 147 11.87 -1.58 -8.72
C GLU A 147 10.66 -1.00 -7.97
N HIS A 148 10.93 -0.10 -7.00
CA HIS A 148 9.95 0.63 -6.20
C HIS A 148 9.20 1.71 -7.00
N LYS A 149 8.50 1.26 -8.05
CA LYS A 149 7.70 2.10 -8.92
C LYS A 149 6.55 1.29 -9.50
N PHE A 150 5.37 1.89 -9.65
CA PHE A 150 4.21 1.22 -10.24
C PHE A 150 4.34 1.03 -11.77
N THR A 151 5.23 0.13 -12.17
CA THR A 151 5.63 -0.17 -13.56
C THR A 151 4.66 -1.11 -14.28
N LYS A 152 4.94 -1.41 -15.56
CA LYS A 152 4.18 -2.38 -16.37
C LYS A 152 4.08 -3.76 -15.72
N ASN A 153 5.11 -4.22 -15.02
CA ASN A 153 5.12 -5.54 -14.41
C ASN A 153 4.16 -5.62 -13.21
N TYR A 154 4.15 -4.57 -12.38
CA TYR A 154 3.14 -4.41 -11.33
C TYR A 154 1.73 -4.35 -11.91
N LYS A 155 1.53 -3.54 -12.95
CA LYS A 155 0.23 -3.42 -13.63
C LYS A 155 -0.28 -4.77 -14.12
N LYS A 156 0.59 -5.59 -14.73
CA LYS A 156 0.23 -6.95 -15.15
C LYS A 156 -0.20 -7.82 -13.97
N ALA A 157 0.60 -7.86 -12.90
CA ALA A 157 0.28 -8.67 -11.72
C ALA A 157 -1.04 -8.24 -11.04
N VAL A 158 -1.33 -6.94 -11.01
CA VAL A 158 -2.59 -6.40 -10.50
C VAL A 158 -3.75 -6.75 -11.43
N LEU A 159 -3.57 -6.67 -12.75
CA LEU A 159 -4.62 -7.00 -13.72
C LEU A 159 -5.12 -8.44 -13.56
N ASP A 160 -4.21 -9.38 -13.26
CA ASP A 160 -4.54 -10.79 -13.07
C ASP A 160 -5.47 -11.05 -11.87
N VAL A 161 -5.62 -10.09 -10.95
CA VAL A 161 -6.36 -10.27 -9.70
C VAL A 161 -7.54 -9.30 -9.51
N ILE A 162 -7.78 -8.39 -10.48
CA ILE A 162 -8.92 -7.44 -10.48
C ILE A 162 -10.08 -7.90 -11.36
#